data_AF-A0A2H9PMI2-F1
#
_entry.id   AF-A0A2H9PMI2-F1
#
_cell.length_a   1.000
_cell.length_b   1.000
_cell.length_c   1.000
_cell.angle_alpha   90.00
_cell.angle_beta   90.00
_cell.angle_gamma   90.00
#
_symmetry.space_group_name_H-M   'P 1'
#
loop_
_entity.id
_entity.type
_entity.pdbx_description
1 polymer ?
#
loop_
_entity_poly.entity_id
_entity_poly.type
_entity_poly.pdbx_seq_one_letter_code
_entity_poly.pdbx_strand_id
1 'polypeptide(L)'
;MNKHLKNYLDSFKVKKQFWQIFLIDFIFFSVIGIVYYTFSNYLQNRSFQVLGGKTSAELQNLLTTSTPEKLLPFLTELKSFLFFSLVMILIIVILSFLYFSYTRALIWNHLENKKLNKKTYWRWNLLNLSLIFPLLSYIIVATIITFITSWLFSKVITISPTFYVTYQSIMEGVTILLNGIVSFFLVLFFLIILFFTYKSFTQKYRIWESIGHSFQMIKQNWSKLWKFLLQAIGTALLLTLIMWPLRTLYASNFFFSVTINMIISLLYLAWFRIYLLKTIE
;
A
#
# COMPACT_ATOMS: atom_id res chain seq x y z
N MET A 1 -5.11 22.83 -27.73
CA MET A 1 -5.33 21.84 -26.64
C MET A 1 -4.42 22.20 -25.46
N ASN A 2 -4.95 22.30 -24.24
CA ASN A 2 -4.18 22.63 -23.04
C ASN A 2 -3.01 21.63 -22.87
N LYS A 3 -1.77 22.12 -22.64
CA LYS A 3 -0.57 21.28 -22.49
C LYS A 3 -0.74 20.19 -21.42
N HIS A 4 -1.47 20.48 -20.35
CA HIS A 4 -1.78 19.50 -19.31
C HIS A 4 -2.70 18.38 -19.80
N LEU A 5 -3.74 18.71 -20.55
CA LEU A 5 -4.66 17.71 -21.11
C LEU A 5 -3.93 16.85 -22.15
N LYS A 6 -3.04 17.45 -22.95
CA LYS A 6 -2.18 16.70 -23.88
C LYS A 6 -1.27 15.72 -23.14
N ASN A 7 -0.57 16.17 -22.10
CA ASN A 7 0.30 15.30 -21.31
C ASN A 7 -0.48 14.17 -20.61
N TYR A 8 -1.70 14.44 -20.15
CA TYR A 8 -2.62 13.44 -19.59
C TYR A 8 -3.03 12.41 -20.65
N LEU A 9 -3.53 12.82 -21.82
CA LEU A 9 -3.92 11.88 -22.87
C LEU A 9 -2.72 11.09 -23.41
N ASP A 10 -1.57 11.75 -23.56
CA ASP A 10 -0.33 11.10 -23.98
C ASP A 10 0.21 10.13 -22.92
N SER A 11 -0.18 10.23 -21.64
CA SER A 11 0.23 9.28 -20.60
C SER A 11 -0.45 7.91 -20.73
N PHE A 12 -1.62 7.84 -21.39
CA PHE A 12 -2.29 6.60 -21.74
C PHE A 12 -1.69 5.89 -22.96
N LYS A 13 -0.78 6.54 -23.69
CA LYS A 13 -0.05 5.86 -24.77
C LYS A 13 0.87 4.82 -24.14
N VAL A 14 0.39 3.58 -24.15
CA VAL A 14 1.06 2.43 -23.54
C VAL A 14 2.36 2.13 -24.30
N LYS A 15 3.49 2.60 -23.75
CA LYS A 15 4.82 2.33 -24.29
C LYS A 15 5.45 1.12 -23.60
N LYS A 16 6.55 0.59 -24.16
CA LYS A 16 7.35 -0.49 -23.57
C LYS A 16 7.69 -0.26 -22.08
N GLN A 17 8.00 0.98 -21.72
CA GLN A 17 8.28 1.39 -20.33
C GLN A 17 7.12 1.10 -19.37
N PHE A 18 5.88 1.32 -19.79
CA PHE A 18 4.69 1.03 -18.97
C PHE A 18 4.62 -0.45 -18.62
N TRP A 19 4.71 -1.32 -19.63
CA TRP A 19 4.60 -2.76 -19.43
C TRP A 19 5.74 -3.31 -18.57
N GLN A 20 6.96 -2.80 -18.73
CA GLN A 20 8.09 -3.22 -17.90
C GLN A 20 7.87 -2.86 -16.43
N ILE A 21 7.40 -1.64 -16.16
CA ILE A 21 7.08 -1.21 -14.80
C ILE A 21 5.96 -2.07 -14.20
N PHE A 22 4.87 -2.24 -14.96
CA PHE A 22 3.74 -3.06 -14.55
C PHE A 22 4.17 -4.50 -14.25
N LEU A 23 4.96 -5.13 -15.14
CA LEU A 23 5.42 -6.51 -14.96
C LEU A 23 6.33 -6.66 -13.74
N ILE A 24 7.25 -5.72 -13.50
CA ILE A 24 8.10 -5.75 -12.30
C ILE A 24 7.24 -5.66 -11.04
N ASP A 25 6.27 -4.74 -11.02
CA ASP A 25 5.33 -4.58 -9.90
C ASP A 25 4.46 -5.85 -9.74
N PHE A 26 3.93 -6.41 -10.82
CA PHE A 26 3.10 -7.61 -10.83
C PHE A 26 3.85 -8.83 -10.30
N ILE A 27 5.04 -9.13 -10.83
CA ILE A 27 5.88 -10.24 -10.38
C ILE A 27 6.19 -10.08 -8.89
N PHE A 28 6.55 -8.87 -8.46
CA PHE A 28 6.81 -8.61 -7.04
C PHE A 28 5.63 -8.98 -6.16
N PHE A 29 4.45 -8.42 -6.42
CA PHE A 29 3.27 -8.66 -5.61
C PHE A 29 2.75 -10.10 -5.72
N SER A 30 2.89 -10.76 -6.87
CA SER A 30 2.51 -12.17 -7.03
C SER A 30 3.41 -13.10 -6.22
N VAL A 31 4.74 -12.92 -6.30
CA VAL A 31 5.70 -13.72 -5.52
C VAL A 31 5.48 -13.52 -4.03
N ILE A 32 5.36 -12.28 -3.57
CA ILE A 32 5.08 -11.95 -2.17
C ILE A 32 3.73 -12.54 -1.75
N GLY A 33 2.68 -12.37 -2.55
CA GLY A 33 1.35 -12.92 -2.26
C GLY A 33 1.37 -14.44 -2.06
N ILE A 34 2.05 -15.18 -2.95
CA ILE A 34 2.20 -16.64 -2.85
C ILE A 34 2.98 -17.03 -1.58
N VAL A 35 4.08 -16.34 -1.28
CA VAL A 35 4.90 -16.62 -0.08
C VAL A 35 4.08 -16.42 1.19
N TYR A 36 3.38 -15.29 1.32
CA TYR A 36 2.56 -15.00 2.49
C TYR A 36 1.35 -15.94 2.61
N TYR A 37 0.68 -16.25 1.49
CA TYR A 37 -0.45 -17.19 1.47
C TYR A 37 -0.01 -18.60 1.93
N THR A 38 1.07 -19.12 1.35
CA THR A 38 1.61 -20.44 1.69
C THR A 38 2.06 -20.49 3.14
N PHE A 39 2.73 -19.45 3.62
CA PHE A 39 3.18 -19.37 5.00
C PHE A 39 2.02 -19.23 5.99
N SER A 40 0.97 -18.48 5.64
CA SER A 40 -0.26 -18.38 6.45
C SER A 40 -0.93 -19.74 6.60
N ASN A 41 -1.10 -20.48 5.50
CA ASN A 41 -1.66 -21.83 5.52
C ASN A 41 -0.79 -22.78 6.35
N TYR A 42 0.54 -22.69 6.23
CA TYR A 42 1.46 -23.47 7.06
C TYR A 42 1.27 -23.18 8.56
N LEU A 43 1.18 -21.90 8.96
CA LEU A 43 0.96 -21.52 10.35
C LEU A 43 -0.40 -21.99 10.87
N GLN A 44 -1.46 -21.90 10.06
CA GLN A 44 -2.78 -22.40 10.42
C GLN A 44 -2.76 -23.91 10.66
N ASN A 45 -2.18 -24.68 9.73
CA ASN A 45 -2.08 -26.13 9.85
C ASN A 45 -1.23 -26.54 11.06
N ARG A 46 -0.10 -25.88 11.30
CA ARG A 46 0.74 -26.14 12.47
C ARG A 46 0.07 -25.76 13.78
N SER A 47 -0.64 -24.63 13.80
CA SER A 47 -1.43 -24.23 14.96
C SER A 47 -2.48 -25.28 15.29
N PHE A 48 -3.24 -25.76 14.28
CA PHE A 48 -4.23 -26.81 14.47
C PHE A 48 -3.62 -28.11 15.03
N GLN A 49 -2.42 -28.50 14.55
CA GLN A 49 -1.69 -29.66 15.05
C GLN A 49 -1.26 -29.49 16.52
N VAL A 50 -0.64 -28.35 16.86
CA VAL A 50 -0.16 -28.07 18.24
C VAL A 50 -1.32 -27.98 19.23
N LEU A 51 -2.45 -27.42 18.81
CA LEU A 51 -3.64 -27.32 19.66
C LEU A 51 -4.43 -28.64 19.70
N GLY A 52 -4.11 -29.61 18.84
CA GLY A 52 -4.83 -30.88 18.76
C GLY A 52 -6.32 -30.73 18.48
N GLY A 53 -6.72 -29.67 17.75
CA GLY A 53 -8.12 -29.33 17.50
C GLY A 53 -8.92 -28.85 18.72
N LYS A 54 -8.26 -28.60 19.86
CA LYS A 54 -8.94 -28.17 21.09
C LYS A 54 -9.51 -26.76 20.96
N THR A 55 -10.68 -26.56 21.53
CA THR A 55 -11.27 -25.20 21.66
C THR A 55 -10.52 -24.37 22.71
N SER A 56 -10.75 -23.05 22.71
CA SER A 56 -10.18 -22.16 23.73
C SER A 56 -10.58 -22.56 25.15
N ALA A 57 -11.83 -23.00 25.35
CA ALA A 57 -12.32 -23.48 26.64
C ALA A 57 -11.64 -24.78 27.08
N GLU A 58 -11.42 -25.72 26.15
CA GLU A 58 -10.71 -26.97 26.42
C GLU A 58 -9.23 -26.75 26.74
N LEU A 59 -8.58 -25.80 26.06
CA LEU A 59 -7.22 -25.38 26.37
C LEU A 59 -7.13 -24.75 27.76
N GLN A 60 -8.09 -23.89 28.11
CA GLN A 60 -8.15 -23.28 29.44
C GLN A 60 -8.31 -24.35 30.52
N ASN A 61 -9.22 -25.31 30.31
CA ASN A 61 -9.42 -26.43 31.24
C ASN A 61 -8.18 -27.32 31.34
N LEU A 62 -7.51 -27.61 30.21
CA LEU A 62 -6.26 -28.37 30.19
C LEU A 62 -5.20 -27.67 31.05
N LEU A 63 -5.04 -26.36 30.91
CA LEU A 63 -4.04 -25.57 31.62
C LEU A 63 -4.32 -25.45 33.12
N THR A 64 -5.58 -25.45 33.56
CA THR A 64 -5.95 -25.28 34.97
C THR A 64 -6.07 -26.59 35.73
N THR A 65 -6.36 -27.71 35.05
CA THR A 65 -6.66 -28.99 35.72
C THR A 65 -5.59 -30.08 35.53
N SER A 66 -4.69 -29.93 34.56
CA SER A 66 -3.67 -30.96 34.28
C SER A 66 -2.47 -30.86 35.23
N THR A 67 -1.87 -32.00 35.55
CA THR A 67 -0.62 -32.03 36.32
C THR A 67 0.54 -31.48 35.48
N PRO A 68 1.60 -30.94 36.12
CA PRO A 68 2.77 -30.41 35.41
C PRO A 68 3.40 -31.40 34.42
N GLU A 69 3.44 -32.71 34.73
CA GLU A 69 4.05 -33.69 33.82
C GLU A 69 3.26 -33.82 32.50
N LYS A 70 1.93 -33.68 32.55
CA LYS A 70 1.07 -33.74 31.34
C LYS A 70 1.12 -32.44 30.53
N LEU A 71 1.44 -31.32 31.16
CA LEU A 71 1.53 -30.01 30.51
C LEU A 71 2.88 -29.77 29.81
N LEU A 72 3.96 -30.39 30.31
CA LEU A 72 5.31 -30.13 29.83
C LEU A 72 5.50 -30.38 28.31
N PRO A 73 5.00 -31.47 27.71
CA PRO A 73 5.15 -31.71 26.28
C PRO A 73 4.39 -30.67 25.45
N PHE A 74 3.15 -30.37 25.83
CA PHE A 74 2.31 -29.37 25.18
C PHE A 74 2.97 -27.97 25.19
N LEU A 75 3.47 -27.53 26.36
CA LEU A 75 4.16 -26.24 26.48
C LEU A 75 5.45 -26.19 25.65
N THR A 76 6.15 -27.32 25.52
CA THR A 76 7.38 -27.43 24.72
C THR A 76 7.08 -27.28 23.23
N GLU A 77 6.04 -27.97 22.74
CA GLU A 77 5.57 -27.84 21.35
C GLU A 77 5.08 -26.43 21.05
N LEU A 78 4.28 -25.85 21.94
CA LEU A 78 3.78 -24.48 21.81
C LEU A 78 4.93 -23.47 21.78
N LYS A 79 5.91 -23.59 22.67
CA LYS A 79 7.10 -22.73 22.69
C LYS A 79 7.91 -22.85 21.40
N SER A 80 8.12 -24.05 20.90
CA SER A 80 8.84 -24.29 19.64
C SER A 80 8.10 -23.69 18.44
N PHE A 81 6.78 -23.87 18.37
CA PHE A 81 5.93 -23.25 17.36
C PHE A 81 5.98 -21.72 17.40
N LEU A 82 5.85 -21.11 18.58
CA LEU A 82 5.93 -19.65 18.74
C LEU A 82 7.30 -19.10 18.33
N PHE A 83 8.38 -19.77 18.74
CA PHE A 83 9.72 -19.34 18.37
C PHE A 83 9.96 -19.46 16.86
N PHE A 84 9.61 -20.61 16.27
CA PHE A 84 9.75 -20.84 14.84
C PHE A 84 8.92 -19.86 14.00
N SER A 85 7.66 -19.63 14.39
CA SER A 85 6.78 -18.69 13.67
C SER A 85 7.33 -17.26 13.72
N LEU A 86 7.80 -16.78 14.88
CA LEU A 86 8.39 -15.45 15.01
C LEU A 86 9.64 -15.28 14.14
N VAL A 87 10.55 -16.27 14.16
CA VAL A 87 11.76 -16.25 13.33
C VAL A 87 11.41 -16.24 11.84
N MET A 88 10.46 -17.08 11.40
CA MET A 88 10.05 -17.14 10.00
C MET A 88 9.32 -15.86 9.55
N ILE A 89 8.47 -15.28 10.39
CA ILE A 89 7.84 -13.97 10.12
C ILE A 89 8.94 -12.92 9.89
N LEU A 90 9.93 -12.85 10.77
CA LEU A 90 11.03 -11.90 10.66
C LEU A 90 11.84 -12.10 9.36
N ILE A 91 12.15 -13.35 9.01
CA ILE A 91 12.85 -13.68 7.75
C ILE A 91 12.03 -13.24 6.54
N ILE A 92 10.73 -13.58 6.50
CA ILE A 92 9.85 -13.22 5.38
C ILE A 92 9.74 -11.70 5.24
N VAL A 93 9.61 -10.96 6.34
CA VAL A 93 9.57 -9.49 6.32
C VAL A 93 10.87 -8.90 5.77
N ILE A 94 12.03 -9.38 6.23
CA ILE A 94 13.34 -8.91 5.74
C ILE A 94 13.51 -9.21 4.24
N LEU A 95 13.21 -10.43 3.80
CA LEU A 95 13.30 -10.80 2.38
C LEU A 95 12.34 -9.99 1.52
N SER A 96 11.12 -9.75 2.00
CA SER A 96 10.12 -8.92 1.32
C SER A 96 10.60 -7.48 1.17
N PHE A 97 11.21 -6.92 2.22
CA PHE A 97 11.81 -5.60 2.20
C PHE A 97 12.97 -5.51 1.19
N LEU A 98 13.89 -6.47 1.20
CA LEU A 98 15.02 -6.52 0.27
C LEU A 98 14.54 -6.66 -1.18
N TYR A 99 13.52 -7.48 -1.42
CA TYR A 99 12.94 -7.67 -2.75
C TYR A 99 12.15 -6.44 -3.22
N PHE A 100 11.40 -5.79 -2.32
CA PHE A 100 10.75 -4.51 -2.60
C PHE A 100 11.78 -3.46 -3.02
N SER A 101 12.86 -3.34 -2.26
CA SER A 101 13.95 -2.42 -2.55
C SER A 101 14.59 -2.70 -3.91
N TYR A 102 14.80 -3.97 -4.24
CA TYR A 102 15.33 -4.38 -5.53
C TYR A 102 14.42 -3.97 -6.68
N THR A 103 13.11 -4.18 -6.55
CA THR A 103 12.14 -3.81 -7.59
C THR A 103 12.05 -2.29 -7.79
N ARG A 104 12.10 -1.50 -6.70
CA ARG A 104 12.19 -0.03 -6.81
C ARG A 104 13.47 0.38 -7.53
N ALA A 105 14.59 -0.22 -7.17
CA ALA A 105 15.88 0.07 -7.79
C ALA A 105 15.86 -0.28 -9.30
N LEU A 106 15.27 -1.39 -9.70
CA LEU A 106 15.12 -1.75 -11.12
C LEU A 106 14.27 -0.74 -11.88
N ILE A 107 13.08 -0.40 -11.36
CA ILE A 107 12.15 0.52 -12.01
C ILE A 107 12.79 1.90 -12.22
N TRP A 108 13.36 2.48 -11.16
CA TRP A 108 13.85 3.86 -11.22
C TRP A 108 15.18 4.00 -11.96
N ASN A 109 16.10 3.04 -11.80
CA ASN A 109 17.31 3.04 -12.62
C ASN A 109 16.98 2.84 -14.10
N HIS A 110 15.97 2.02 -14.44
CA HIS A 110 15.52 1.88 -15.83
C HIS A 110 14.94 3.20 -16.38
N LEU A 111 14.06 3.86 -15.61
CA LEU A 111 13.45 5.14 -15.99
C LEU A 111 14.49 6.25 -16.20
N GLU A 112 15.55 6.30 -15.38
CA GLU A 112 16.63 7.28 -15.46
C GLU A 112 17.83 6.79 -16.30
N ASN A 113 17.70 5.66 -17.01
CA ASN A 113 18.76 5.04 -17.81
C ASN A 113 20.10 4.80 -17.08
N LYS A 114 20.05 4.45 -15.79
CA LYS A 114 21.21 4.10 -14.97
C LYS A 114 21.39 2.60 -14.83
N LYS A 115 22.64 2.15 -14.65
CA LYS A 115 22.96 0.73 -14.36
C LYS A 115 22.91 0.47 -12.87
N LEU A 116 22.22 -0.60 -12.46
CA LEU A 116 22.22 -1.08 -11.09
C LEU A 116 23.52 -1.84 -10.79
N ASN A 117 24.17 -1.53 -9.67
CA ASN A 117 25.32 -2.27 -9.16
C ASN A 117 25.11 -2.66 -7.67
N LYS A 118 25.93 -3.57 -7.14
CA LYS A 118 25.78 -4.06 -5.76
C LYS A 118 25.83 -2.92 -4.72
N LYS A 119 26.72 -1.94 -4.90
CA LYS A 119 26.88 -0.80 -3.98
C LYS A 119 25.65 0.11 -3.97
N THR A 120 25.10 0.42 -5.14
CA THR A 120 23.89 1.25 -5.28
C THR A 120 22.68 0.52 -4.73
N TYR A 121 22.56 -0.80 -4.92
CA TYR A 121 21.50 -1.60 -4.32
C TYR A 121 21.45 -1.50 -2.78
N TRP A 122 22.58 -1.61 -2.10
CA TRP A 122 22.61 -1.42 -0.64
C TRP A 122 22.20 -0.01 -0.21
N ARG A 123 22.53 1.01 -1.02
CA ARG A 123 22.02 2.36 -0.77
C ARG A 123 20.50 2.47 -0.95
N TRP A 124 19.90 1.70 -1.86
CA TRP A 124 18.44 1.61 -1.99
C TRP A 124 17.79 0.99 -0.74
N ASN A 125 18.41 -0.04 -0.16
CA ASN A 125 17.94 -0.61 1.11
C ASN A 125 17.96 0.44 2.23
N LEU A 126 19.07 1.18 2.34
CA LEU A 126 19.20 2.26 3.32
C LEU A 126 18.18 3.38 3.06
N LEU A 127 17.93 3.78 1.80
CA LEU A 127 16.90 4.76 1.47
C LEU A 127 15.52 4.30 1.95
N ASN A 128 15.11 3.08 1.63
CA ASN A 128 13.80 2.56 2.03
C ASN A 128 13.66 2.45 3.54
N LEU A 129 14.74 2.12 4.25
CA LEU A 129 14.76 2.15 5.70
C LEU A 129 14.62 3.58 6.24
N SER A 130 15.34 4.55 5.65
CA SER A 130 15.21 5.97 6.03
C SER A 130 13.84 6.56 5.69
N LEU A 131 13.15 6.04 4.67
CA LEU A 131 11.80 6.45 4.30
C LEU A 131 10.74 6.08 5.36
N ILE A 132 11.08 5.23 6.35
CA ILE A 132 10.23 4.97 7.51
C ILE A 132 10.01 6.27 8.30
N PHE A 133 11.02 7.14 8.45
CA PHE A 133 10.85 8.40 9.20
C PHE A 133 9.84 9.35 8.52
N PRO A 134 9.99 9.71 7.22
CA PRO A 134 8.95 10.44 6.50
C PRO A 134 7.58 9.76 6.50
N LEU A 135 7.52 8.42 6.41
CA LEU A 135 6.27 7.68 6.47
C LEU A 135 5.56 7.86 7.83
N LEU A 136 6.29 7.73 8.94
CA LEU A 136 5.74 7.93 10.28
C LEU A 136 5.25 9.37 10.47
N SER A 137 6.06 10.36 10.10
CA SER A 137 5.65 11.77 10.14
C SER A 137 4.41 12.01 9.28
N TYR A 138 4.35 11.40 8.10
CA TYR A 138 3.21 11.49 7.20
C TYR A 138 1.95 10.84 7.79
N ILE A 139 2.05 9.66 8.40
CA ILE A 139 0.93 8.97 9.05
C ILE A 139 0.34 9.83 10.17
N ILE A 140 1.17 10.48 10.97
CA ILE A 140 0.72 11.40 12.03
C ILE A 140 -0.10 12.55 11.42
N VAL A 141 0.44 13.22 10.41
CA VAL A 141 -0.26 14.33 9.73
C VAL A 141 -1.56 13.85 9.06
N ALA A 142 -1.52 12.72 8.36
CA ALA A 142 -2.69 12.15 7.69
C ALA A 142 -3.80 11.77 8.69
N THR A 143 -3.41 11.24 9.86
CA THR A 143 -4.35 10.91 10.95
C THR A 143 -4.99 12.17 11.52
N ILE A 144 -4.20 13.21 11.76
CA ILE A 144 -4.71 14.51 12.23
C ILE A 144 -5.70 15.09 11.21
N ILE A 145 -5.35 15.10 9.91
CA ILE A 145 -6.24 15.59 8.86
C ILE A 145 -7.53 14.78 8.83
N THR A 146 -7.44 13.45 8.86
CA THR A 146 -8.62 12.57 8.81
C THR A 146 -9.52 12.75 10.04
N PHE A 147 -8.92 12.98 11.22
CA PHE A 147 -9.64 13.28 12.44
C PHE A 147 -10.36 14.63 12.33
N ILE A 148 -9.68 15.68 11.85
CA ILE A 148 -10.26 17.00 11.66
C ILE A 148 -11.42 16.93 10.64
N THR A 149 -11.24 16.25 9.51
CA THR A 149 -12.31 16.14 8.50
C THR A 149 -13.51 15.37 9.04
N SER A 150 -13.28 14.26 9.75
CA SER A 150 -14.36 13.49 10.38
C SER A 150 -15.10 14.30 11.43
N TRP A 151 -14.38 15.09 12.23
CA TRP A 151 -14.97 16.00 13.21
C TRP A 151 -15.77 17.14 12.55
N LEU A 152 -15.29 17.72 11.45
CA LEU A 152 -16.04 18.73 10.69
C LEU A 152 -17.33 18.15 10.11
N PHE A 153 -17.31 16.92 9.59
CA PHE A 153 -18.52 16.28 9.08
C PHE A 153 -19.52 15.95 10.19
N SER A 154 -19.05 15.58 11.39
CA SER A 154 -19.96 15.36 12.52
C SER A 154 -20.63 16.66 13.00
N LYS A 155 -20.04 17.83 12.77
CA LYS A 155 -20.70 19.12 13.07
C LYS A 155 -21.88 19.43 12.17
N VAL A 156 -21.94 18.88 10.95
CA VAL A 156 -23.12 19.00 10.08
C VAL A 156 -24.36 18.41 10.75
N ILE A 157 -24.18 17.33 11.54
CA ILE A 157 -25.24 16.69 12.34
C ILE A 157 -25.80 17.67 13.38
N THR A 158 -24.93 18.48 14.01
CA THR A 158 -25.32 19.47 15.02
C THR A 158 -26.08 20.64 14.40
N ILE A 159 -25.79 21.02 13.15
CA ILE A 159 -26.40 22.17 12.48
C ILE A 159 -27.80 21.84 11.95
N SER A 160 -28.04 20.60 11.49
CA SER A 160 -29.35 20.17 10.99
C SER A 160 -29.74 18.77 11.48
N PRO A 161 -30.10 18.64 12.78
CA PRO A 161 -30.39 17.35 13.38
C PRO A 161 -31.62 16.68 12.74
N THR A 162 -32.66 17.45 12.38
CA THR A 162 -33.88 16.93 11.77
C THR A 162 -33.63 16.35 10.37
N PHE A 163 -32.74 16.99 9.58
CA PHE A 163 -32.34 16.48 8.27
C PHE A 163 -31.52 15.19 8.40
N TYR A 164 -30.60 15.15 9.37
CA TYR A 164 -29.78 13.97 9.62
C TYR A 164 -30.61 12.75 10.04
N VAL A 165 -31.55 12.91 10.97
CA VAL A 165 -32.42 11.79 11.41
C VAL A 165 -33.28 11.27 10.27
N THR A 166 -33.76 12.15 9.39
CA THR A 166 -34.60 11.76 8.25
C THR A 166 -33.82 11.01 7.16
N TYR A 167 -32.55 11.37 6.94
CA TYR A 167 -31.70 10.83 5.87
C TYR A 167 -30.43 10.17 6.39
N GLN A 168 -30.50 9.50 7.53
CA GLN A 168 -29.33 8.98 8.26
C GLN A 168 -28.43 8.12 7.36
N SER A 169 -29.01 7.15 6.63
CA SER A 169 -28.26 6.25 5.74
C SER A 169 -27.53 6.99 4.61
N ILE A 170 -28.14 8.04 4.05
CA ILE A 170 -27.54 8.87 3.01
C ILE A 170 -26.38 9.68 3.60
N MET A 171 -26.56 10.27 4.79
CA MET A 171 -25.53 11.06 5.45
C MET A 171 -24.33 10.23 5.90
N GLU A 172 -24.56 9.01 6.38
CA GLU A 172 -23.50 8.04 6.66
C GLU A 172 -22.74 7.68 5.38
N GLY A 173 -23.46 7.39 4.29
CA GLY A 173 -22.85 7.10 2.98
C GLY A 173 -22.01 8.26 2.44
N VAL A 174 -22.50 9.50 2.53
CA VAL A 174 -21.76 10.71 2.14
C VAL A 174 -20.50 10.89 3.00
N THR A 175 -20.62 10.70 4.31
CA THR A 175 -19.47 10.84 5.23
C THR A 175 -18.38 9.81 4.93
N ILE A 176 -18.77 8.55 4.70
CA ILE A 176 -17.84 7.48 4.30
C ILE A 176 -17.17 7.83 2.97
N LEU A 177 -17.93 8.30 1.99
CA LEU A 177 -17.42 8.68 0.68
C LEU A 177 -16.41 9.83 0.77
N LEU A 178 -16.74 10.89 1.51
CA LEU A 178 -15.86 12.06 1.65
C LEU A 178 -14.58 11.72 2.41
N ASN A 179 -14.67 10.97 3.51
CA ASN A 179 -13.49 10.48 4.22
C ASN A 179 -12.64 9.58 3.32
N GLY A 180 -13.28 8.70 2.53
CA GLY A 180 -12.59 7.88 1.53
C GLY A 180 -11.84 8.70 0.49
N ILE A 181 -12.44 9.78 -0.03
CA ILE A 181 -11.78 10.70 -0.97
C ILE A 181 -10.59 11.39 -0.31
N VAL A 182 -10.73 11.88 0.93
CA VAL A 182 -9.62 12.53 1.66
C VAL A 182 -8.48 11.53 1.89
N SER A 183 -8.76 10.33 2.38
CA SER A 183 -7.74 9.30 2.60
C SER A 183 -7.07 8.89 1.29
N PHE A 184 -7.84 8.74 0.20
CA PHE A 184 -7.29 8.41 -1.10
C PHE A 184 -6.40 9.54 -1.67
N PHE A 185 -6.86 10.79 -1.56
CA PHE A 185 -6.08 11.98 -1.93
C PHE A 185 -4.74 12.01 -1.19
N LEU A 186 -4.79 11.78 0.13
CA LEU A 186 -3.62 11.69 0.98
C LEU A 186 -2.66 10.60 0.46
N VAL A 187 -3.14 9.37 0.24
CA VAL A 187 -2.30 8.29 -0.30
C VAL A 187 -1.64 8.67 -1.63
N LEU A 188 -2.37 9.28 -2.57
CA LEU A 188 -1.79 9.75 -3.84
C LEU A 188 -0.71 10.80 -3.62
N PHE A 189 -0.93 11.74 -2.70
CA PHE A 189 0.06 12.75 -2.34
C PHE A 189 1.33 12.12 -1.77
N PHE A 190 1.19 11.11 -0.90
CA PHE A 190 2.33 10.37 -0.38
C PHE A 190 3.10 9.62 -1.48
N LEU A 191 2.40 9.01 -2.43
CA LEU A 191 3.03 8.36 -3.58
C LEU A 191 3.85 9.34 -4.42
N ILE A 192 3.41 10.60 -4.58
CA ILE A 192 4.19 11.65 -5.26
C ILE A 192 5.50 11.92 -4.51
N ILE A 193 5.44 12.09 -3.18
CA ILE A 193 6.64 12.30 -2.34
C ILE A 193 7.62 11.14 -2.52
N LEU A 194 7.12 9.89 -2.45
CA LEU A 194 7.94 8.70 -2.63
C LEU A 194 8.58 8.67 -4.02
N PHE A 195 7.81 8.94 -5.07
CA PHE A 195 8.29 8.89 -6.44
C PHE A 195 9.35 9.96 -6.71
N PHE A 196 9.19 11.17 -6.17
CA PHE A 196 10.23 12.19 -6.27
C PHE A 196 11.48 11.85 -5.49
N THR A 197 11.30 11.28 -4.30
CA THR A 197 12.45 10.84 -3.51
C THR A 197 13.23 9.77 -4.26
N TYR A 198 12.55 8.79 -4.86
CA TYR A 198 13.19 7.76 -5.68
C TYR A 198 13.84 8.31 -6.94
N LYS A 199 13.19 9.25 -7.65
CA LYS A 199 13.78 9.94 -8.81
C LYS A 199 15.06 10.66 -8.40
N SER A 200 14.98 11.53 -7.40
CA SER A 200 16.12 12.32 -6.91
C SER A 200 17.25 11.43 -6.38
N PHE A 201 16.89 10.33 -5.70
CA PHE A 201 17.86 9.37 -5.22
C PHE A 201 18.58 8.63 -6.34
N THR A 202 17.86 8.27 -7.40
CA THR A 202 18.50 7.66 -8.56
C THR A 202 19.51 8.63 -9.19
N GLN A 203 19.23 9.93 -9.16
CA GLN A 203 20.13 10.96 -9.70
C GLN A 203 21.38 11.17 -8.83
N LYS A 204 21.23 11.28 -7.50
CA LYS A 204 22.29 11.70 -6.57
C LYS A 204 22.90 10.59 -5.69
N TYR A 205 22.15 9.52 -5.42
CA TYR A 205 22.44 8.45 -4.45
C TYR A 205 22.82 8.94 -3.03
N ARG A 206 22.27 10.09 -2.62
CA ARG A 206 22.42 10.68 -1.28
C ARG A 206 21.06 10.77 -0.62
N ILE A 207 20.84 9.99 0.44
CA ILE A 207 19.52 9.74 1.04
C ILE A 207 18.83 11.05 1.47
N TRP A 208 19.43 11.78 2.41
CA TRP A 208 18.84 12.99 2.97
C TRP A 208 18.67 14.12 1.96
N GLU A 209 19.65 14.30 1.06
CA GLU A 209 19.53 15.28 -0.03
C GLU A 209 18.39 14.93 -0.99
N SER A 210 18.11 13.64 -1.22
CA SER A 210 17.04 13.21 -2.12
C SER A 210 15.66 13.41 -1.50
N ILE A 211 15.55 13.19 -0.18
CA ILE A 211 14.35 13.49 0.59
C ILE A 211 14.12 15.01 0.62
N GLY A 212 15.13 15.82 0.94
CA GLY A 212 14.99 17.28 0.93
C GLY A 212 14.63 17.84 -0.45
N HIS A 213 15.28 17.32 -1.49
CA HIS A 213 15.02 17.73 -2.87
C HIS A 213 13.62 17.33 -3.35
N SER A 214 13.02 16.24 -2.84
CA SER A 214 11.66 15.87 -3.21
C SER A 214 10.64 16.91 -2.72
N PHE A 215 10.78 17.41 -1.49
CA PHE A 215 9.95 18.51 -0.99
C PHE A 215 10.15 19.81 -1.78
N GLN A 216 11.40 20.12 -2.17
CA GLN A 216 11.69 21.26 -3.02
C GLN A 216 11.01 21.13 -4.39
N MET A 217 11.07 19.96 -5.02
CA MET A 217 10.40 19.69 -6.30
C MET A 217 8.88 19.82 -6.20
N ILE A 218 8.28 19.39 -5.08
CA ILE A 218 6.84 19.57 -4.82
C ILE A 218 6.49 21.05 -4.74
N LYS A 219 7.25 21.82 -3.94
CA LYS A 219 7.02 23.26 -3.77
C LYS A 219 7.13 23.99 -5.11
N GLN A 220 8.15 23.69 -5.90
CA GLN A 220 8.39 24.32 -7.21
C GLN A 220 7.31 23.99 -8.25
N ASN A 221 6.74 22.78 -8.21
CA ASN A 221 5.76 22.31 -9.19
C ASN A 221 4.32 22.24 -8.65
N TRP A 222 4.02 22.90 -7.52
CA TRP A 222 2.76 22.76 -6.79
C TRP A 222 1.52 22.91 -7.68
N SER A 223 1.48 23.95 -8.51
CA SER A 223 0.34 24.20 -9.43
C SER A 223 0.14 23.07 -10.45
N LYS A 224 1.23 22.49 -10.97
CA LYS A 224 1.16 21.35 -11.91
C LYS A 224 0.72 20.08 -11.18
N LEU A 225 1.24 19.86 -9.96
CA LEU A 225 0.93 18.69 -9.14
C LEU A 225 -0.52 18.66 -8.67
N TRP A 226 -1.10 19.82 -8.34
CA TRP A 226 -2.52 19.89 -8.00
C TRP A 226 -3.41 19.43 -9.15
N LYS A 227 -3.13 19.90 -10.38
CA LYS A 227 -3.86 19.47 -11.58
C LYS A 227 -3.66 17.97 -11.86
N PHE A 228 -2.44 17.48 -11.68
CA PHE A 228 -2.11 16.06 -11.79
C PHE A 228 -2.91 15.22 -10.79
N LEU A 229 -2.97 15.63 -9.52
CA LEU A 229 -3.73 14.94 -8.48
C LEU A 229 -5.22 14.88 -8.79
N LEU A 230 -5.82 15.99 -9.22
CA LEU A 230 -7.23 16.03 -9.61
C LEU A 230 -7.52 15.06 -10.75
N GLN A 231 -6.65 15.01 -11.76
CA GLN A 231 -6.81 14.09 -12.88
C GLN A 231 -6.58 12.63 -12.46
N ALA A 232 -5.61 12.37 -11.58
CA ALA A 232 -5.37 11.04 -11.03
C ALA A 232 -6.57 10.53 -10.24
N ILE A 233 -7.19 11.37 -9.41
CA ILE A 233 -8.46 11.05 -8.73
C ILE A 233 -9.56 10.77 -9.74
N GLY A 234 -9.73 11.63 -10.74
CA GLY A 234 -10.71 11.43 -11.81
C GLY A 234 -10.52 10.08 -12.52
N THR A 235 -9.28 9.71 -12.86
CA THR A 235 -8.96 8.41 -13.45
C THR A 235 -9.28 7.25 -12.49
N ALA A 236 -8.95 7.37 -11.21
CA ALA A 236 -9.25 6.34 -10.22
C ALA A 236 -10.77 6.14 -10.03
N LEU A 237 -11.55 7.22 -10.03
CA LEU A 237 -13.01 7.16 -9.99
C LEU A 237 -13.57 6.49 -11.25
N LEU A 238 -13.08 6.87 -12.44
CA LEU A 238 -13.46 6.21 -13.69
C LEU A 238 -13.14 4.72 -13.69
N LEU A 239 -11.95 4.33 -13.26
CA LEU A 239 -11.57 2.92 -13.12
C LEU A 239 -12.48 2.18 -12.14
N THR A 240 -12.84 2.82 -11.02
CA THR A 240 -13.75 2.24 -10.03
C THR A 240 -15.16 2.04 -10.61
N LEU A 241 -15.67 3.00 -11.37
CA LEU A 241 -16.96 2.90 -12.06
C LEU A 241 -16.97 1.79 -13.11
N ILE A 242 -15.92 1.71 -13.94
CA ILE A 242 -15.75 0.62 -14.92
C ILE A 242 -15.66 -0.73 -14.22
N MET A 243 -15.05 -0.77 -13.03
CA MET A 243 -14.87 -1.99 -12.25
C MET A 243 -16.10 -2.46 -11.49
N TRP A 244 -17.07 -1.57 -11.27
CA TRP A 244 -18.27 -1.91 -10.52
C TRP A 244 -19.03 -3.12 -11.08
N PRO A 245 -19.36 -3.21 -12.39
CA PRO A 245 -20.04 -4.39 -12.95
C PRO A 245 -19.20 -5.68 -12.83
N LEU A 246 -17.87 -5.59 -12.94
CA LEU A 246 -17.00 -6.75 -12.76
C LEU A 246 -17.01 -7.21 -11.29
N ARG A 247 -17.02 -6.29 -10.34
CA ARG A 247 -17.10 -6.62 -8.91
C ARG A 247 -18.43 -7.29 -8.55
N THR A 248 -19.54 -6.87 -9.15
CA THR A 248 -20.84 -7.48 -8.89
C THR A 248 -20.96 -8.86 -9.53
N LEU A 249 -20.53 -9.03 -10.79
CA LEU A 249 -20.58 -10.31 -11.49
C LEU A 249 -19.73 -11.40 -10.82
N TYR A 250 -18.57 -11.03 -10.27
CA TYR A 250 -17.63 -11.97 -9.65
C TYR A 250 -17.59 -11.86 -8.13
N ALA A 251 -18.63 -11.29 -7.50
CA ALA A 251 -18.69 -11.07 -6.05
C ALA A 251 -18.55 -12.38 -5.25
N SER A 252 -19.01 -13.50 -5.80
CA SER A 252 -18.95 -14.82 -5.17
C SER A 252 -17.56 -15.46 -5.20
N ASN A 253 -16.66 -15.03 -6.10
CA ASN A 253 -15.32 -15.59 -6.21
C ASN A 253 -14.28 -14.62 -5.64
N PHE A 254 -13.94 -14.83 -4.36
CA PHE A 254 -12.98 -14.02 -3.63
C PHE A 254 -11.62 -13.91 -4.36
N PHE A 255 -11.07 -15.04 -4.82
CA PHE A 255 -9.76 -15.06 -5.48
C PHE A 255 -9.76 -14.22 -6.76
N PHE A 256 -10.78 -14.40 -7.60
CA PHE A 256 -10.91 -13.65 -8.84
C PHE A 256 -11.05 -12.14 -8.59
N SER A 257 -11.87 -11.75 -7.62
CA SER A 257 -12.03 -10.35 -7.20
C SER A 257 -10.71 -9.73 -6.73
N VAL A 258 -9.96 -10.44 -5.88
CA VAL A 258 -8.64 -9.99 -5.41
C VAL A 258 -7.66 -9.83 -6.56
N THR A 259 -7.59 -10.81 -7.48
CA THR A 259 -6.68 -10.75 -8.64
C THR A 259 -6.98 -9.57 -9.56
N ILE A 260 -8.24 -9.31 -9.90
CA ILE A 260 -8.58 -8.17 -10.75
C ILE A 260 -8.26 -6.84 -10.06
N ASN A 261 -8.64 -6.70 -8.78
CA ASN A 261 -8.34 -5.47 -8.03
C ASN A 261 -6.83 -5.23 -7.98
N MET A 262 -6.03 -6.26 -7.73
CA MET A 262 -4.57 -6.19 -7.78
C MET A 262 -4.08 -5.74 -9.16
N ILE A 263 -4.48 -6.39 -10.25
CA ILE A 263 -4.04 -6.04 -11.61
C ILE A 263 -4.34 -4.57 -11.92
N ILE A 264 -5.54 -4.10 -11.60
CA ILE A 264 -5.95 -2.72 -11.91
C ILE A 264 -5.24 -1.71 -11.04
N SER A 265 -5.04 -1.99 -9.75
CA SER A 265 -4.22 -1.15 -8.88
C SER A 265 -2.80 -1.03 -9.40
N LEU A 266 -2.21 -2.11 -9.94
CA LEU A 266 -0.86 -2.08 -10.51
C LEU A 266 -0.80 -1.35 -11.85
N LEU A 267 -1.80 -1.52 -12.72
CA LEU A 267 -1.93 -0.74 -13.95
C LEU A 267 -2.02 0.76 -13.63
N TYR A 268 -2.86 1.11 -12.65
CA TYR A 268 -3.00 2.50 -12.19
C TYR A 268 -1.70 3.03 -11.60
N LEU A 269 -0.98 2.25 -10.77
CA LEU A 269 0.29 2.67 -10.18
C LEU A 269 1.39 2.88 -11.23
N ALA A 270 1.48 1.98 -12.22
CA ALA A 270 2.42 2.10 -13.32
C ALA A 270 2.12 3.36 -14.17
N TRP A 271 0.84 3.59 -14.49
CA TRP A 271 0.39 4.79 -15.19
C TRP A 271 0.69 6.06 -14.39
N PHE A 272 0.35 6.08 -13.09
CA PHE A 272 0.55 7.21 -12.19
C PHE A 272 2.02 7.65 -12.15
N ARG A 273 2.95 6.68 -12.12
CA ARG A 273 4.40 6.94 -12.15
C ARG A 273 4.85 7.62 -13.45
N ILE A 274 4.40 7.11 -14.60
CA ILE A 274 4.73 7.68 -15.91
C ILE A 274 4.10 9.05 -16.08
N TYR A 275 2.84 9.21 -15.65
CA TYR A 275 2.13 10.46 -15.80
C TYR A 275 2.76 11.57 -14.94
N LEU A 276 3.22 11.22 -13.73
CA LEU A 276 3.94 12.15 -12.86
C LEU A 276 5.20 12.68 -13.55
N LEU A 277 6.02 11.78 -14.13
CA LEU A 277 7.26 12.16 -14.83
C LEU A 277 6.98 13.12 -15.99
N LYS A 278 6.01 12.79 -16.86
CA LYS A 278 5.60 13.65 -17.98
C LYS A 278 5.00 15.00 -17.60
N THR A 279 4.54 15.14 -16.35
CA THR A 279 3.94 16.40 -15.88
C THR A 279 5.01 17.42 -15.49
N ILE A 280 6.17 16.94 -15.06
CA ILE A 280 7.21 17.77 -14.45
C ILE A 280 8.33 18.09 -15.45
N GLU A 281 8.60 17.16 -16.36
CA GLU A 281 9.44 17.36 -17.56
C GLU A 281 8.71 18.22 -18.60
#